data_AF-A0A6A0ICF7-F1
#
_entry.id   AF-A0A6A0ICF7-F1
#
_cell.length_a   1.000
_cell.length_b   1.000
_cell.length_c   1.000
_cell.angle_alpha   90.00
_cell.angle_beta   90.00
_cell.angle_gamma   90.00
#
_symmetry.space_group_name_H-M   'P 1'
#
loop_
_entity.id
_entity.type
_entity.pdbx_description
1 polymer ?
#
loop_
_entity_poly.entity_id
_entity_poly.type
_entity_poly.pdbx_seq_one_letter_code
_entity_poly.pdbx_strand_id
1 'polypeptide(L)'
;MRRASNGLSDRLTISVDDLFTRLSETWNVPIFPGDIVTVTPRVPVRITCLGEFKTPGVVEFPDDESVTLLNLIARTGGLSDRASRGKIRVKRKNADGGEMEMFFNYSRIVSGKDPDPELETGDVVIVKESLL
;
A
#
# COMPACT_ATOMS: atom_id res chain seq x y z
N MET A 1 11.49 -7.03 -30.17
CA MET A 1 11.91 -8.08 -29.23
C MET A 1 13.23 -8.64 -29.73
N ARG A 2 14.34 -8.40 -29.04
CA ARG A 2 15.62 -8.99 -29.40
C ARG A 2 15.49 -10.51 -29.21
N ARG A 3 15.53 -11.25 -30.31
CA ARG A 3 15.63 -12.72 -30.24
C ARG A 3 17.11 -13.03 -30.01
N ALA A 4 17.41 -13.68 -28.90
CA ALA A 4 18.69 -14.35 -28.74
C ALA A 4 18.84 -15.38 -29.88
N SER A 5 20.09 -15.75 -30.20
CA SER A 5 20.41 -16.73 -31.26
C SER A 5 19.76 -18.11 -31.07
N ASN A 6 19.19 -18.35 -29.89
CA ASN A 6 18.41 -19.54 -29.51
C ASN A 6 16.90 -19.43 -29.83
N GLY A 7 16.42 -18.32 -30.39
CA GLY A 7 15.01 -18.09 -30.73
C GLY A 7 14.12 -17.61 -29.58
N LEU A 8 14.67 -17.44 -28.37
CA LEU A 8 13.98 -16.87 -27.23
C LEU A 8 14.16 -15.35 -27.16
N SER A 9 13.17 -14.68 -26.60
CA SER A 9 13.16 -13.24 -26.40
C SER A 9 13.94 -12.86 -25.14
N ASP A 10 14.94 -12.00 -25.25
CA ASP A 10 15.62 -11.46 -24.07
C ASP A 10 14.71 -10.44 -23.39
N ARG A 11 14.28 -10.71 -22.15
CA ARG A 11 13.54 -9.75 -21.31
C ARG A 11 14.47 -9.22 -20.22
N LEU A 12 14.75 -7.93 -20.27
CA LEU A 12 15.46 -7.23 -19.20
C LEU A 12 14.44 -6.53 -18.29
N THR A 13 14.37 -6.96 -17.03
CA THR A 13 13.58 -6.27 -16.00
C THR A 13 14.51 -5.36 -15.22
N ILE A 14 14.24 -4.06 -15.23
CA ILE A 14 15.05 -3.04 -14.56
C ILE A 14 14.23 -2.40 -13.45
N SER A 15 14.83 -2.23 -12.27
CA SER A 15 14.23 -1.47 -11.18
C SER A 15 14.18 0.02 -11.54
N VAL A 16 13.01 0.64 -11.40
CA VAL A 16 12.82 2.08 -11.60
C VAL A 16 13.66 2.88 -10.59
N ASP A 17 13.80 2.40 -9.36
CA ASP A 17 14.63 3.04 -8.33
C ASP A 17 16.12 3.04 -8.72
N ASP A 18 16.60 1.96 -9.35
CA ASP A 18 17.99 1.90 -9.80
C ASP A 18 18.26 2.90 -10.93
N LEU A 19 17.28 3.14 -11.80
CA LEU A 19 17.38 4.09 -12.91
C LEU A 19 17.28 5.54 -12.45
N PHE A 20 16.30 5.88 -11.62
CA PHE A 20 15.94 7.27 -11.34
C PHE A 20 16.44 7.78 -9.99
N THR A 21 16.62 6.90 -9.01
CA THR A 21 17.03 7.30 -7.65
C THR A 21 18.51 7.06 -7.42
N ARG A 22 18.99 5.86 -7.77
CA ARG A 22 20.39 5.47 -7.56
C ARG A 22 21.30 5.79 -8.75
N LEU A 23 20.72 6.14 -9.90
CA LEU A 23 21.43 6.48 -11.13
C LEU A 23 22.50 5.44 -11.50
N SER A 24 22.16 4.15 -11.39
CA SER A 24 23.11 3.07 -11.63
C SER A 24 23.54 3.02 -13.10
N GLU A 25 24.83 3.20 -13.34
CA GLU A 25 25.43 3.12 -14.69
C GLU A 25 25.34 1.71 -15.30
N THR A 26 25.11 0.68 -14.46
CA THR A 26 24.94 -0.73 -14.86
C THR A 26 23.81 -0.89 -15.88
N TRP A 27 22.79 -0.03 -15.83
CA TRP A 27 21.59 -0.14 -16.65
C TRP A 27 21.60 0.73 -17.91
N ASN A 28 22.76 1.30 -18.27
CA ASN A 28 22.92 2.08 -19.50
C ASN A 28 23.09 1.18 -20.74
N VAL A 29 22.08 0.34 -20.99
CA VAL A 29 22.09 -0.63 -22.09
C VAL A 29 21.71 0.07 -23.40
N PRO A 30 22.48 -0.10 -24.50
CA PRO A 30 22.10 0.46 -25.79
C PRO A 30 20.79 -0.17 -26.30
N ILE A 31 19.90 0.69 -26.78
CA ILE A 31 18.59 0.33 -27.34
C ILE A 31 18.66 0.35 -28.87
N PHE A 32 18.06 -0.66 -29.51
CA PHE A 32 18.13 -0.87 -30.96
C PHE A 32 16.74 -0.85 -31.61
N PRO A 33 16.66 -0.64 -32.94
CA PRO A 33 15.39 -0.74 -33.66
C PRO A 33 14.68 -2.08 -33.42
N GLY A 34 13.40 -2.02 -33.04
CA GLY A 34 12.60 -3.18 -32.73
C GLY A 34 12.57 -3.59 -31.25
N ASP A 35 13.32 -2.91 -30.38
CA ASP A 35 13.16 -3.05 -28.93
C ASP A 35 11.83 -2.46 -28.45
N ILE A 36 11.29 -3.05 -27.38
CA ILE A 36 10.05 -2.60 -26.73
C ILE A 36 10.40 -2.30 -25.29
N VAL A 37 10.28 -1.04 -24.89
CA VAL A 37 10.40 -0.61 -23.50
C VAL A 37 8.99 -0.51 -22.92
N THR A 38 8.73 -1.26 -21.85
CA THR A 38 7.45 -1.22 -21.15
C THR A 38 7.66 -0.65 -19.76
N VAL A 39 6.99 0.46 -19.47
CA VAL A 39 6.91 1.03 -18.12
C VAL A 39 5.52 0.68 -17.58
N THR A 40 5.47 -0.18 -16.57
CA THR A 40 4.21 -0.52 -15.91
C THR A 40 3.82 0.62 -14.97
N PRO A 41 2.60 1.17 -15.04
CA PRO A 41 2.15 2.18 -14.09
C PRO A 41 2.10 1.59 -12.67
N ARG A 42 2.58 2.38 -11.71
CA ARG A 42 2.42 2.10 -10.28
C ARG A 42 0.94 2.22 -9.92
N VAL A 43 0.36 1.17 -9.33
CA VAL A 43 -1.06 1.18 -8.92
C VAL A 43 -1.08 1.54 -7.44
N PRO A 44 -1.68 2.69 -7.05
CA PRO A 44 -1.68 3.10 -5.66
C PRO A 44 -2.50 2.13 -4.80
N VAL A 45 -2.07 1.96 -3.56
CA VAL A 45 -2.84 1.25 -2.54
C VAL A 45 -3.96 2.17 -2.07
N ARG A 46 -5.21 1.68 -2.15
CA ARG A 46 -6.40 2.45 -1.75
C ARG A 46 -7.05 1.85 -0.53
N ILE A 47 -7.16 2.64 0.53
CA ILE A 47 -7.77 2.23 1.79
C ILE A 47 -8.99 3.10 2.07
N THR A 48 -10.11 2.49 2.46
CA THR A 48 -11.33 3.25 2.80
C THR A 48 -11.43 3.44 4.32
N CYS A 49 -11.50 4.69 4.77
CA CYS A 49 -11.65 5.07 6.17
C CYS A 49 -13.09 5.51 6.45
N LEU A 50 -13.77 4.85 7.39
CA LEU A 50 -15.14 5.15 7.80
C LEU A 50 -15.24 5.43 9.30
N GLY A 51 -16.15 6.35 9.66
CA GLY A 51 -16.45 6.68 11.05
C GLY A 51 -15.51 7.74 11.64
N GLU A 52 -15.08 7.53 12.88
CA GLU A 52 -14.44 8.55 13.73
C GLU A 52 -12.95 8.79 13.43
N PHE A 53 -12.67 9.13 12.18
CA PHE A 53 -11.43 9.78 11.73
C PHE A 53 -11.63 11.30 11.68
N LYS A 54 -10.58 12.11 11.76
CA LYS A 54 -10.72 13.55 11.52
C LYS A 54 -11.08 13.86 10.07
N THR A 55 -10.54 13.10 9.13
CA THR A 55 -10.86 13.19 7.70
C THR A 55 -11.18 11.80 7.15
N PRO A 56 -12.44 11.34 7.25
CA PRO A 56 -12.86 10.06 6.67
C PRO A 56 -12.92 10.14 5.14
N GLY A 57 -12.84 8.98 4.47
CA GLY A 57 -12.82 8.89 3.01
C GLY A 57 -11.81 7.86 2.50
N VAL A 58 -11.57 7.88 1.19
CA VAL A 58 -10.54 7.03 0.56
C VAL A 58 -9.18 7.71 0.69
N VAL A 59 -8.20 6.96 1.18
CA VAL A 59 -6.80 7.39 1.28
C VAL A 59 -5.98 6.59 0.28
N GLU A 60 -5.16 7.29 -0.50
CA GLU A 60 -4.24 6.68 -1.44
C GLU A 60 -2.81 6.71 -0.88
N PHE A 61 -2.11 5.59 -1.07
CA PHE A 61 -0.69 5.45 -0.79
C PHE A 61 0.04 5.12 -2.09
N PRO A 62 1.21 5.72 -2.33
CA PRO A 62 2.19 5.21 -3.28
C PRO A 62 2.50 3.73 -3.02
N ASP A 63 2.83 2.98 -4.06
CA ASP A 63 3.11 1.53 -3.95
C ASP A 63 4.49 1.21 -3.36
N ASP A 64 5.35 2.22 -3.21
CA ASP A 64 6.65 2.17 -2.54
C ASP A 64 6.61 2.62 -1.07
N GLU A 65 5.44 2.98 -0.55
CA GLU A 65 5.26 3.40 0.84
C GLU A 65 4.75 2.25 1.71
N SER A 66 5.24 2.19 2.95
CA SER A 66 4.69 1.31 3.98
C SER A 66 3.25 1.72 4.33
N VAL A 67 2.30 0.83 4.06
CA VAL A 67 0.87 1.07 4.34
C VAL A 67 0.48 0.35 5.63
N THR A 68 0.53 1.07 6.75
CA THR A 68 0.13 0.56 8.06
C THR A 68 -1.09 1.28 8.62
N LEU A 69 -1.68 0.72 9.68
CA LEU A 69 -2.80 1.36 10.37
C LEU A 69 -2.41 2.70 11.00
N LEU A 70 -1.22 2.83 11.61
CA LEU A 70 -0.77 4.12 12.13
C LEU A 70 -0.55 5.15 11.01
N ASN A 71 0.06 4.77 9.89
CA ASN A 71 0.27 5.69 8.76
C ASN A 71 -1.05 6.17 8.16
N LEU A 72 -2.05 5.28 8.05
CA LEU A 72 -3.41 5.63 7.66
C LEU A 72 -4.05 6.64 8.61
N ILE A 73 -3.96 6.39 9.92
CA ILE A 73 -4.50 7.29 10.94
C ILE A 73 -3.78 8.64 10.88
N ALA A 74 -2.48 8.68 10.67
CA ALA A 74 -1.73 9.92 10.52
C ALA A 74 -2.16 10.72 9.29
N ARG A 75 -2.31 10.08 8.12
CA ARG A 75 -2.75 10.71 6.87
C ARG A 75 -4.16 11.28 6.93
N THR A 76 -5.04 10.69 7.75
CA THR A 76 -6.40 11.18 7.99
C THR A 76 -6.48 12.27 9.07
N GLY A 77 -5.34 12.79 9.53
CA GLY A 77 -5.24 13.82 10.57
C GLY A 77 -5.39 13.30 12.01
N GLY A 78 -5.43 11.99 12.18
CA GLY A 78 -5.68 11.29 13.43
C GLY A 78 -7.12 10.81 13.56
N LEU A 79 -7.38 10.11 14.67
CA LEU A 79 -8.74 9.77 15.09
C LEU A 79 -9.44 11.02 15.65
N SER A 80 -10.77 11.04 15.58
CA SER A 80 -11.56 12.09 16.24
C SER A 80 -11.50 11.95 17.78
N ASP A 81 -11.93 12.99 18.50
CA ASP A 81 -11.97 12.96 19.98
C ASP A 81 -13.00 11.96 20.52
N ARG A 82 -14.01 11.61 19.71
CA ARG A 82 -15.07 10.66 20.07
C ARG A 82 -14.74 9.22 19.65
N ALA A 83 -13.58 8.97 19.05
CA ALA A 83 -13.21 7.66 18.52
C ALA A 83 -13.02 6.59 19.60
N SER A 84 -13.56 5.39 19.36
CA SER A 84 -13.24 4.19 20.14
C SER A 84 -11.85 3.66 19.78
N ARG A 85 -10.83 4.07 20.55
CA ARG A 85 -9.42 3.68 20.34
C ARG A 85 -9.15 2.19 20.65
N GLY A 86 -10.03 1.55 21.40
CA GLY A 86 -9.85 0.17 21.86
C GLY A 86 -10.23 -0.91 20.83
N LYS A 87 -11.01 -0.54 19.80
CA LYS A 87 -11.55 -1.49 18.82
C LYS A 87 -11.74 -0.84 17.45
N ILE A 88 -10.65 -0.76 16.70
CA ILE A 88 -10.65 -0.43 15.27
C ILE A 88 -10.94 -1.72 14.50
N ARG A 89 -11.90 -1.67 13.57
CA ARG A 89 -12.23 -2.82 12.73
C ARG A 89 -11.63 -2.65 11.34
N VAL A 90 -10.96 -3.66 10.82
CA VAL A 90 -10.50 -3.74 9.43
C VAL A 90 -11.26 -4.85 8.74
N LYS A 91 -11.91 -4.55 7.62
CA LYS A 91 -12.50 -5.53 6.71
C LYS A 91 -11.60 -5.70 5.50
N ARG A 92 -11.20 -6.94 5.22
CA ARG A 92 -10.39 -7.31 4.05
C ARG A 92 -11.16 -8.29 3.17
N LYS A 93 -11.12 -8.08 1.86
CA LYS A 93 -11.62 -9.02 0.86
C LYS A 93 -10.47 -9.83 0.30
N ASN A 94 -10.56 -11.14 0.39
CA ASN A 94 -9.60 -12.07 -0.18
C ASN A 94 -9.83 -12.23 -1.68
N ALA A 95 -8.81 -12.70 -2.39
CA ALA A 95 -8.87 -12.92 -3.84
C ALA A 95 -9.93 -13.95 -4.28
N ASP A 96 -10.34 -14.85 -3.37
CA ASP A 96 -11.39 -15.85 -3.57
C ASP A 96 -12.80 -15.31 -3.31
N GLY A 97 -12.93 -14.02 -2.95
CA GLY A 97 -14.20 -13.38 -2.59
C GLY A 97 -14.60 -13.58 -1.13
N GLY A 98 -13.80 -14.28 -0.32
CA GLY A 98 -14.00 -14.35 1.12
C GLY A 98 -13.81 -12.98 1.79
N GLU A 99 -14.55 -12.73 2.86
CA GLU A 99 -14.36 -11.54 3.71
C GLU A 99 -13.78 -11.96 5.06
N MET A 100 -12.77 -11.23 5.54
CA MET A 100 -12.26 -11.37 6.90
C MET A 100 -12.36 -10.05 7.65
N GLU A 101 -12.67 -10.13 8.95
CA GLU A 101 -12.66 -8.99 9.87
C GLU A 101 -11.54 -9.15 10.90
N MET A 102 -10.73 -8.11 11.06
CA MET A 102 -9.70 -8.00 12.09
C MET A 102 -10.05 -6.85 13.03
N PHE A 103 -9.61 -6.98 14.29
CA PHE A 103 -9.80 -5.94 15.30
C PHE A 103 -8.47 -5.56 15.92
N PHE A 104 -8.21 -4.26 15.99
CA PHE A 104 -6.98 -3.69 16.49
C PHE A 104 -7.25 -2.67 17.59
N ASN A 105 -6.31 -2.56 18.53
CA ASN A 105 -6.36 -1.61 19.61
C ASN A 105 -5.30 -0.53 19.40
N TYR A 106 -5.74 0.66 19.00
CA TYR A 106 -4.85 1.79 18.71
C TYR A 106 -3.94 2.14 19.89
N SER A 107 -4.48 2.17 21.11
CA SER A 107 -3.71 2.52 22.31
C SER A 107 -2.61 1.50 22.61
N ARG A 108 -2.84 0.21 22.34
CA ARG A 108 -1.84 -0.84 22.50
C ARG A 108 -0.76 -0.79 21.42
N ILE A 109 -1.15 -0.49 20.17
CA ILE A 109 -0.20 -0.31 19.06
C ILE A 109 0.74 0.88 19.32
N VAL A 110 0.19 2.05 19.65
CA VAL A 110 0.99 3.25 19.93
C VAL A 110 1.91 3.07 21.15
N SER A 111 1.50 2.27 22.14
CA SER A 111 2.35 1.95 23.30
C SER A 111 3.34 0.80 23.04
N GLY A 112 3.41 0.26 21.82
CA GLY A 112 4.32 -0.82 21.44
C GLY A 112 3.97 -2.18 22.03
N LYS A 113 2.75 -2.35 22.58
CA LYS A 113 2.29 -3.63 23.15
C LYS A 113 1.80 -4.61 22.10
N ASP A 114 1.27 -4.08 21.00
CA ASP A 114 0.81 -4.83 19.84
C ASP A 114 1.52 -4.29 18.58
N PRO A 115 1.79 -5.12 17.57
CA PRO A 115 2.38 -4.66 16.31
C PRO A 115 1.41 -3.76 15.53
N ASP A 116 1.97 -2.82 14.76
CA ASP A 116 1.20 -2.02 13.80
C ASP A 116 0.88 -2.86 12.56
N PRO A 117 -0.39 -3.18 12.28
CA PRO A 117 -0.74 -4.07 11.18
C PRO A 117 -0.55 -3.39 9.82
N GLU A 118 -0.06 -4.17 8.85
CA GLU A 118 -0.05 -3.78 7.44
C GLU A 118 -1.45 -3.89 6.84
N LEU A 119 -1.77 -2.91 5.99
CA LEU A 119 -3.03 -2.82 5.28
C LEU A 119 -2.82 -3.12 3.79
N GLU A 120 -3.84 -3.71 3.19
CA GLU A 120 -3.83 -4.09 1.79
C GLU A 120 -4.80 -3.22 0.99
N THR A 121 -4.56 -3.10 -0.31
CA THR A 121 -5.45 -2.37 -1.20
C THR A 121 -6.86 -2.97 -1.15
N GLY A 122 -7.87 -2.11 -1.00
CA GLY A 122 -9.26 -2.52 -0.83
C GLY A 122 -9.70 -2.73 0.62
N ASP A 123 -8.80 -2.64 1.62
CA ASP A 123 -9.19 -2.68 3.02
C ASP A 123 -10.15 -1.53 3.38
N VAL A 124 -11.13 -1.86 4.24
CA VAL A 124 -12.06 -0.89 4.83
C VAL A 124 -11.81 -0.82 6.33
N VAL A 125 -11.28 0.31 6.79
CA VAL A 125 -11.00 0.58 8.19
C VAL A 125 -12.13 1.40 8.80
N ILE A 126 -12.72 0.88 9.87
CA ILE A 126 -13.93 1.41 10.51
C ILE A 126 -13.62 1.69 11.96
N VAL A 127 -13.81 2.94 12.36
CA VAL A 127 -13.68 3.38 13.76
C VAL A 127 -15.03 3.88 14.22
N LYS A 128 -15.58 3.24 15.25
CA LYS A 128 -16.85 3.66 15.85
C LYS A 128 -16.64 4.76 16.87
N GLU A 129 -17.71 5.50 17.16
CA GLU A 129 -17.78 6.35 18.34
C GLU A 129 -17.62 5.53 19.62
N SER A 130 -16.95 6.11 20.61
CA SER A 130 -16.83 5.57 21.94
C SER A 130 -18.17 5.73 22.64
N LEU A 131 -18.72 4.61 23.13
CA LEU A 131 -19.83 4.67 24.08
C LEU A 131 -19.24 5.17 25.40
N LEU A 132 -19.58 6.41 25.78
CA LEU A 132 -19.26 6.99 27.09
C LEU A 132 -20.03 6.27 28.20
#